data_AF-K4KZ73-F1
#
_entry.id   AF-K4KZ73-F1
#
_cell.length_a   1.000
_cell.length_b   1.000
_cell.length_c   1.000
_cell.angle_alpha   90.00
_cell.angle_beta   90.00
_cell.angle_gamma   90.00
#
_symmetry.space_group_name_H-M   'P 1'
#
loop_
_entity.id
_entity.type
_entity.pdbx_description
1 polymer ?
#
loop_
_entity_poly.entity_id
_entity_poly.type
_entity_poly.pdbx_seq_one_letter_code
_entity_poly.pdbx_strand_id
1 'polypeptide(L)'
;MTEETIKPAADAPQAQQDQLSLNIPEVVNLACNILHGGFIAKGDEHGKKLFKDLKESEKLNAGTMTVGGKLELALTISLDKKEFCGQFGFPVFKAGLQAMLQNIGKTLNERGDLNYLTSDSGNIMIHKPGVIEKAGEYNVLVLVIMPKANREMNLCLTYINPDQYESLRKAKEAKKSTDE
;
A
#
# COMPACT_ATOMS: atom_id res chain seq x y z
N MET A 1 20.59 54.90 9.24
CA MET A 1 19.59 54.46 8.24
C MET A 1 20.28 54.38 6.89
N THR A 2 19.83 53.42 6.06
CA THR A 2 20.31 52.95 4.75
C THR A 2 21.51 51.98 4.82
N GLU A 3 21.31 50.69 5.05
CA GLU A 3 20.78 49.60 4.19
C GLU A 3 21.91 48.77 3.55
N GLU A 4 22.12 47.58 4.11
CA GLU A 4 23.01 46.53 3.61
C GLU A 4 22.52 45.99 2.26
N THR A 5 23.42 45.92 1.30
CA THR A 5 23.21 45.16 0.06
C THR A 5 23.46 43.68 0.33
N ILE A 6 22.38 42.90 0.50
CA ILE A 6 22.45 41.43 0.53
C ILE A 6 22.30 40.91 -0.91
N LYS A 7 23.35 40.22 -1.37
CA LYS A 7 23.38 39.48 -2.65
C LYS A 7 22.34 38.35 -2.62
N PRO A 8 21.57 38.10 -3.68
CA PRO A 8 20.71 36.92 -3.74
C PRO A 8 21.56 35.65 -3.83
N ALA A 9 21.19 34.68 -3.00
CA ALA A 9 21.83 33.37 -2.89
C ALA A 9 21.67 32.57 -4.18
N ALA A 10 22.71 31.79 -4.47
CA ALA A 10 22.81 30.86 -5.58
C ALA A 10 21.66 29.84 -5.60
N ASP A 11 21.18 29.58 -6.81
CA ASP A 11 20.26 28.52 -7.17
C ASP A 11 20.60 27.20 -6.48
N ALA A 12 19.71 26.73 -5.61
CA ALA A 12 19.63 25.31 -5.30
C ALA A 12 19.03 24.60 -6.53
N PRO A 13 19.64 23.53 -7.05
CA PRO A 13 19.05 22.78 -8.14
C PRO A 13 17.71 22.19 -7.68
N GLN A 14 16.62 22.72 -8.22
CA GLN A 14 15.30 22.11 -8.14
C GLN A 14 15.45 20.70 -8.70
N ALA A 15 15.32 19.69 -7.82
CA ALA A 15 15.22 18.31 -8.23
C ALA A 15 14.00 18.21 -9.16
N GLN A 16 14.28 18.20 -10.46
CA GLN A 16 13.31 18.06 -11.52
C GLN A 16 12.71 16.67 -11.32
N GLN A 17 11.54 16.62 -10.69
CA GLN A 17 10.72 15.43 -10.63
C GLN A 17 10.40 15.10 -12.08
N ASP A 18 11.15 14.15 -12.67
CA ASP A 18 10.68 13.44 -13.84
C ASP A 18 9.28 12.94 -13.48
N GLN A 19 8.26 13.62 -14.01
CA GLN A 19 6.88 13.20 -13.89
C GLN A 19 6.79 11.89 -14.68
N LEU A 20 7.09 10.81 -13.97
CA LEU A 20 6.81 9.46 -14.40
C LEU A 20 5.31 9.42 -14.73
N SER A 21 4.99 9.47 -16.02
CA SER A 21 3.67 9.17 -16.54
C SER A 21 3.41 7.67 -16.33
N LEU A 22 3.17 7.28 -15.07
CA LEU A 22 2.90 5.90 -14.68
C LEU A 22 1.50 5.54 -15.13
N ASN A 23 1.39 4.46 -15.92
CA ASN A 23 0.11 3.81 -16.16
C ASN A 23 -0.31 3.11 -14.85
N ILE A 24 -1.17 3.76 -14.07
CA ILE A 24 -1.57 3.30 -12.73
C ILE A 24 -2.11 1.85 -12.74
N PRO A 25 -3.06 1.47 -13.62
CA PRO A 25 -3.49 0.08 -13.76
C PRO A 25 -2.35 -0.92 -13.96
N GLU A 26 -1.36 -0.59 -14.79
CA GLU A 26 -0.20 -1.46 -15.05
C GLU A 26 0.67 -1.62 -13.80
N VAL A 27 0.99 -0.50 -13.13
CA VAL A 27 1.79 -0.51 -11.89
C VAL A 27 1.07 -1.31 -10.80
N VAL A 28 -0.23 -1.11 -10.64
CA VAL A 28 -1.05 -1.84 -9.65
C VAL A 28 -1.10 -3.33 -9.97
N ASN A 29 -1.23 -3.71 -11.24
CA ASN A 29 -1.18 -5.11 -11.65
C ASN A 29 0.18 -5.76 -11.34
N LEU A 30 1.28 -5.08 -11.67
CA LEU A 30 2.63 -5.54 -11.34
C LEU A 30 2.82 -5.68 -9.81
N ALA A 31 2.39 -4.69 -9.03
CA ALA A 31 2.42 -4.73 -7.58
C ALA A 31 1.65 -5.94 -7.03
N CYS A 32 0.45 -6.21 -7.56
CA CYS A 32 -0.36 -7.35 -7.15
C CYS A 32 0.34 -8.69 -7.44
N ASN A 33 0.98 -8.82 -8.60
CA ASN A 33 1.71 -10.03 -8.97
C ASN A 33 2.91 -10.28 -8.06
N ILE A 34 3.64 -9.22 -7.68
CA ILE A 34 4.79 -9.30 -6.77
C ILE A 34 4.33 -9.71 -5.37
N LEU A 35 3.29 -9.07 -4.85
CA LEU A 35 2.73 -9.39 -3.55
C LEU A 35 2.18 -10.82 -3.50
N HIS A 36 1.45 -11.24 -4.53
CA HIS A 36 0.95 -12.61 -4.65
C HIS A 36 2.08 -13.62 -4.75
N GLY A 37 3.07 -13.38 -5.62
CA GLY A 37 4.23 -14.25 -5.80
C GLY A 37 5.10 -14.38 -4.55
N GLY A 38 5.22 -13.31 -3.76
CA GLY A 38 5.94 -13.30 -2.50
C GLY A 38 5.20 -14.01 -1.38
N PHE A 39 3.98 -13.57 -1.04
CA PHE A 39 3.32 -14.00 0.20
C PHE A 39 2.36 -15.18 0.04
N ILE A 40 1.94 -15.53 -1.18
CA ILE A 40 0.85 -16.49 -1.42
C ILE A 40 1.29 -17.66 -2.31
N ALA A 41 1.80 -17.39 -3.52
CA ALA A 41 2.00 -18.41 -4.55
C ALA A 41 3.03 -19.50 -4.18
N LYS A 42 4.04 -19.14 -3.36
CA LYS A 42 5.13 -20.04 -2.95
C LYS A 42 4.81 -20.87 -1.69
N GLY A 43 3.58 -20.81 -1.19
CA GLY A 43 3.12 -21.56 -0.03
C GLY A 43 3.39 -20.87 1.31
N ASP A 44 2.76 -21.42 2.36
CA ASP A 44 2.67 -20.79 3.69
C ASP A 44 4.01 -20.67 4.40
N GLU A 45 4.90 -21.63 4.24
CA GLU A 45 6.22 -21.59 4.89
C GLU A 45 7.05 -20.40 4.38
N HIS A 46 7.11 -20.23 3.05
CA HIS A 46 7.78 -19.10 2.42
C HIS A 46 7.12 -17.77 2.79
N GLY A 47 5.79 -17.69 2.71
CA GLY A 47 5.04 -16.49 3.07
C GLY A 47 5.24 -16.09 4.53
N LYS A 48 5.29 -17.05 5.47
CA LYS A 48 5.58 -16.80 6.89
C LYS A 48 6.96 -16.21 7.10
N LYS A 49 7.97 -16.73 6.38
CA LYS A 49 9.34 -16.21 6.46
C LYS A 49 9.39 -14.76 5.99
N LEU A 50 8.87 -14.48 4.79
CA LEU A 50 8.82 -13.11 4.27
C LEU A 50 7.99 -12.17 5.14
N PHE A 51 6.89 -12.64 5.71
CA PHE A 51 6.09 -11.86 6.64
C PHE A 51 6.87 -11.52 7.92
N LYS A 52 7.67 -12.45 8.44
CA LYS A 52 8.54 -12.19 9.58
C LYS A 52 9.54 -11.08 9.25
N ASP A 53 10.19 -11.19 8.09
CA ASP A 53 11.15 -10.19 7.61
C ASP A 53 10.46 -8.82 7.41
N LEU A 54 9.26 -8.79 6.82
CA LEU A 54 8.45 -7.57 6.65
C LEU A 54 8.02 -6.94 7.98
N LYS A 55 7.76 -7.75 9.01
CA LYS A 55 7.33 -7.27 10.33
C LYS A 55 8.51 -6.69 11.14
N GLU A 56 9.71 -7.21 10.93
CA GLU A 56 10.93 -6.85 11.66
C GLU A 56 11.73 -5.74 10.96
N SER A 57 11.62 -5.62 9.63
CA SER A 57 12.25 -4.57 8.84
C SER A 57 11.32 -3.38 8.60
N GLU A 58 11.89 -2.19 8.38
CA GLU A 58 11.11 -1.04 7.90
C GLU A 58 10.69 -1.25 6.43
N LYS A 59 11.56 -1.89 5.64
CA LYS A 59 11.38 -2.14 4.21
C LYS A 59 11.99 -3.48 3.81
N LEU A 60 11.22 -4.30 3.10
CA LEU A 60 11.64 -5.54 2.48
C LEU A 60 11.97 -5.29 1.01
N ASN A 61 13.15 -5.70 0.54
CA ASN A 61 13.50 -5.61 -0.88
C ASN A 61 12.70 -6.66 -1.68
N ALA A 62 12.04 -6.22 -2.76
CA ALA A 62 11.21 -7.06 -3.62
C ALA A 62 11.76 -7.22 -5.06
N GLY A 63 13.01 -6.81 -5.29
CA GLY A 63 13.68 -6.88 -6.58
C GLY A 63 13.42 -5.64 -7.43
N THR A 64 13.26 -5.83 -8.74
CA THR A 64 12.95 -4.77 -9.68
C THR A 64 11.64 -5.05 -10.43
N MET A 65 10.94 -4.00 -10.86
CA MET A 65 9.85 -4.11 -11.84
C MET A 65 10.14 -3.27 -13.07
N THR A 66 9.66 -3.74 -14.22
CA THR A 66 9.72 -2.99 -15.46
C THR A 66 8.33 -2.45 -15.81
N VAL A 67 8.19 -1.13 -15.84
CA VAL A 67 6.96 -0.42 -16.24
C VAL A 67 7.08 0.01 -17.71
N GLY A 68 6.03 -0.22 -18.50
CA GLY A 68 5.99 0.14 -19.92
C GLY A 68 7.07 -0.55 -20.76
N GLY A 69 7.61 -1.67 -20.28
CA GLY A 69 8.67 -2.45 -20.93
C GLY A 69 10.03 -1.75 -21.03
N LYS A 70 10.23 -0.59 -20.38
CA LYS A 70 11.45 0.22 -20.53
C LYS A 70 11.98 0.79 -19.22
N LEU A 71 11.08 1.11 -18.30
CA LEU A 71 11.46 1.75 -17.05
C LEU A 71 11.64 0.70 -15.96
N GLU A 72 12.88 0.46 -15.57
CA GLU A 72 13.20 -0.39 -14.43
C GLU A 72 13.15 0.41 -13.12
N LEU A 73 12.39 -0.09 -12.15
CA LEU A 73 12.24 0.48 -10.82
C LEU A 73 12.70 -0.53 -9.77
N ALA A 74 13.53 -0.08 -8.82
CA ALA A 74 13.85 -0.85 -7.62
C ALA A 74 12.66 -0.85 -6.67
N LEU A 75 12.26 -2.03 -6.20
CA LEU A 75 11.06 -2.20 -5.39
C LEU A 75 11.35 -2.55 -3.95
N THR A 76 10.62 -1.88 -3.08
CA THR A 76 10.54 -2.21 -1.66
C THR A 76 9.08 -2.42 -1.26
N ILE A 77 8.87 -3.22 -0.22
CA ILE A 77 7.57 -3.46 0.41
C ILE A 77 7.69 -3.02 1.85
N SER A 78 6.73 -2.24 2.33
CA SER A 78 6.63 -1.84 3.74
C SER A 78 5.27 -2.17 4.31
N LEU A 79 5.16 -2.18 5.63
CA LEU A 79 3.94 -2.47 6.35
C LEU A 79 3.66 -1.39 7.39
N ASP A 80 2.56 -0.65 7.23
CA ASP A 80 2.02 0.20 8.28
C ASP A 80 0.84 -0.52 8.94
N LYS A 81 1.01 -0.88 10.21
CA LYS A 81 0.02 -1.60 11.01
C LYS A 81 -0.53 -0.78 12.18
N LYS A 82 -0.39 0.55 12.16
CA LYS A 82 -0.79 1.42 13.27
C LYS A 82 -2.26 1.29 13.65
N GLU A 83 -3.14 1.15 12.65
CA GLU A 83 -4.58 1.02 12.83
C GLU A 83 -5.05 -0.44 12.89
N PHE A 84 -4.13 -1.39 13.05
CA PHE A 84 -4.51 -2.81 13.17
C PHE A 84 -5.12 -3.10 14.55
N CYS A 85 -6.27 -3.75 14.58
CA CYS A 85 -6.99 -4.15 15.78
C CYS A 85 -6.77 -5.64 16.10
N GLY A 86 -6.37 -5.94 17.34
CA GLY A 86 -6.21 -7.32 17.85
C GLY A 86 -4.80 -7.91 17.69
N GLN A 87 -4.68 -9.24 17.69
CA GLN A 87 -3.40 -9.93 17.60
C GLN A 87 -2.90 -10.02 16.15
N PHE A 88 -1.80 -9.32 15.85
CA PHE A 88 -1.21 -9.31 14.51
C PHE A 88 -0.37 -10.56 14.24
N GLY A 89 -0.66 -11.27 13.14
CA GLY A 89 0.07 -12.46 12.74
C GLY A 89 -0.18 -12.86 11.29
N PHE A 90 0.64 -13.79 10.79
CA PHE A 90 0.63 -14.19 9.38
C PHE A 90 -0.74 -14.63 8.86
N PRO A 91 -1.55 -15.44 9.58
CA PRO A 91 -2.86 -15.86 9.06
C PRO A 91 -3.79 -14.69 8.76
N VAL A 92 -3.79 -13.68 9.64
CA VAL A 92 -4.65 -12.49 9.52
C VAL A 92 -4.14 -11.59 8.41
N PHE A 93 -2.82 -11.35 8.37
CA PHE A 93 -2.17 -10.62 7.29
C PHE A 93 -2.44 -11.25 5.92
N LYS A 94 -2.25 -12.57 5.79
CA LYS A 94 -2.45 -13.30 4.54
C LYS A 94 -3.90 -13.21 4.08
N ALA A 95 -4.86 -13.37 4.98
CA ALA A 95 -6.28 -13.23 4.66
C ALA A 95 -6.62 -11.82 4.15
N GLY A 96 -6.12 -10.77 4.82
CA GLY A 96 -6.30 -9.38 4.39
C GLY A 96 -5.65 -9.11 3.03
N LEU A 97 -4.42 -9.59 2.84
CA LEU A 97 -3.71 -9.46 1.57
C LEU A 97 -4.45 -10.19 0.43
N GLN A 98 -4.93 -11.41 0.66
CA GLN A 98 -5.70 -12.16 -0.32
C GLN A 98 -6.99 -11.44 -0.71
N ALA A 99 -7.76 -10.95 0.27
CA ALA A 99 -8.98 -10.19 0.02
C ALA A 99 -8.70 -8.91 -0.78
N MET A 100 -7.64 -8.17 -0.43
CA MET A 100 -7.22 -6.97 -1.15
C MET A 100 -6.86 -7.28 -2.61
N LEU A 101 -6.00 -8.27 -2.83
CA LEU A 101 -5.56 -8.68 -4.16
C LEU A 101 -6.74 -9.18 -5.03
N GLN A 102 -7.69 -9.90 -4.43
CA GLN A 102 -8.91 -10.32 -5.12
C GLN A 102 -9.76 -9.12 -5.56
N ASN A 103 -9.95 -8.13 -4.68
CA ASN A 103 -10.74 -6.94 -4.99
C ASN A 103 -10.10 -6.06 -6.08
N ILE A 104 -8.78 -5.88 -6.01
CA ILE A 104 -8.01 -5.18 -7.04
C ILE A 104 -8.07 -5.96 -8.36
N GLY A 105 -7.75 -7.26 -8.33
CA GLY A 105 -7.72 -8.10 -9.51
C GLY A 105 -9.07 -8.19 -10.22
N LYS A 106 -10.17 -8.30 -9.48
CA LYS A 106 -11.53 -8.24 -10.02
C LYS A 106 -11.77 -6.91 -10.75
N THR A 107 -11.44 -5.80 -10.11
CA THR A 107 -11.61 -4.47 -10.70
C THR A 107 -10.80 -4.32 -12.01
N LEU A 108 -9.54 -4.75 -12.01
CA LEU A 108 -8.69 -4.71 -13.21
C LEU A 108 -9.24 -5.57 -14.35
N ASN A 109 -9.69 -6.79 -14.04
CA ASN A 109 -10.26 -7.72 -15.03
C ASN A 109 -11.55 -7.18 -15.66
N GLU A 110 -12.40 -6.54 -14.85
CA GLU A 110 -13.64 -5.90 -15.28
C GLU A 110 -13.40 -4.55 -15.97
N ARG A 111 -12.13 -4.11 -16.09
CA ARG A 111 -11.74 -2.76 -16.55
C ARG A 111 -12.47 -1.65 -15.78
N GLY A 112 -12.80 -1.94 -14.52
CA GLY A 112 -13.46 -1.00 -13.62
C GLY A 112 -12.49 0.05 -13.11
N ASP A 113 -13.05 1.07 -12.47
CA ASP A 113 -12.26 2.11 -11.82
C ASP A 113 -11.64 1.56 -10.52
N LEU A 114 -10.32 1.65 -10.43
CA LEU A 114 -9.55 1.34 -9.24
C LEU A 114 -9.89 2.25 -8.06
N ASN A 115 -10.54 3.39 -8.31
CA ASN A 115 -10.91 4.41 -7.34
C ASN A 115 -9.70 4.73 -6.45
N TYR A 116 -8.64 5.31 -7.02
CA TYR A 116 -7.44 5.65 -6.23
C TYR A 116 -7.45 7.11 -5.79
N LEU A 117 -6.77 7.37 -4.68
CA LEU A 117 -6.52 8.71 -4.17
C LEU A 117 -5.04 9.04 -4.29
N THR A 118 -4.71 10.22 -4.80
CA THR A 118 -3.33 10.69 -4.92
C THR A 118 -3.07 11.80 -3.90
N SER A 119 -2.01 11.67 -3.11
CA SER A 119 -1.57 12.71 -2.18
C SER A 119 -0.76 13.80 -2.91
N ASP A 120 -0.59 14.95 -2.27
CA ASP A 120 0.26 16.04 -2.78
C ASP A 120 1.71 15.61 -3.02
N SER A 121 2.20 14.62 -2.25
CA SER A 121 3.51 14.01 -2.42
C SER A 121 3.60 12.97 -3.55
N GLY A 122 2.49 12.70 -4.26
CA GLY A 122 2.43 11.74 -5.37
C GLY A 122 2.21 10.28 -4.95
N ASN A 123 1.91 10.00 -3.67
CA ASN A 123 1.54 8.65 -3.24
C ASN A 123 0.14 8.31 -3.73
N ILE A 124 -0.07 7.08 -4.16
CA ILE A 124 -1.35 6.61 -4.71
C ILE A 124 -1.90 5.51 -3.81
N MET A 125 -3.02 5.79 -3.12
CA MET A 125 -3.75 4.80 -2.33
C MET A 125 -4.86 4.16 -3.17
N ILE A 126 -4.85 2.84 -3.27
CA ILE A 126 -5.85 2.08 -4.01
C ILE A 126 -7.04 1.77 -3.09
N HIS A 127 -8.22 2.33 -3.38
CA HIS A 127 -9.41 2.15 -2.56
C HIS A 127 -10.18 0.85 -2.90
N LYS A 128 -9.43 -0.26 -2.95
CA LYS A 128 -9.94 -1.63 -3.08
C LYS A 128 -9.42 -2.46 -1.91
N PRO A 129 -9.90 -2.18 -0.69
CA PRO A 129 -9.34 -2.77 0.51
C PRO A 129 -9.58 -4.27 0.60
N GLY A 130 -8.70 -4.96 1.32
CA GLY A 130 -8.98 -6.27 1.89
C GLY A 130 -9.55 -6.10 3.29
N VAL A 131 -10.81 -6.51 3.50
CA VAL A 131 -11.46 -6.46 4.81
C VAL A 131 -11.47 -7.85 5.41
N ILE A 132 -11.07 -7.95 6.66
CA ILE A 132 -11.14 -9.19 7.44
C ILE A 132 -11.76 -8.92 8.79
N GLU A 133 -12.45 -9.92 9.31
CA GLU A 133 -12.97 -9.94 10.67
C GLU A 133 -12.35 -11.12 11.41
N LYS A 134 -11.81 -10.87 12.61
CA LYS A 134 -11.35 -11.93 13.49
C LYS A 134 -11.58 -11.55 14.94
N ALA A 135 -12.24 -12.46 15.68
CA ALA A 135 -12.55 -12.27 17.10
C ALA A 135 -13.29 -10.93 17.38
N GLY A 136 -14.25 -10.57 16.51
CA GLY A 136 -15.02 -9.33 16.62
C GLY A 136 -14.31 -8.07 16.10
N GLU A 137 -13.02 -8.16 15.77
CA GLU A 137 -12.24 -7.02 15.27
C GLU A 137 -12.20 -6.99 13.74
N TYR A 138 -12.62 -5.87 13.16
CA TYR A 138 -12.47 -5.60 11.73
C TYR A 138 -11.12 -4.95 11.45
N ASN A 139 -10.45 -5.41 10.40
CA ASN A 139 -9.20 -4.83 9.92
C ASN A 139 -9.30 -4.58 8.42
N VAL A 140 -8.84 -3.40 7.99
CA VAL A 140 -8.91 -2.97 6.60
C VAL A 140 -7.50 -2.75 6.06
N LEU A 141 -7.08 -3.56 5.10
CA LEU A 141 -5.78 -3.45 4.44
C LEU A 141 -5.92 -2.76 3.07
N VAL A 142 -5.12 -1.74 2.82
CA VAL A 142 -5.02 -1.06 1.51
C VAL A 142 -3.59 -1.08 0.99
N LEU A 143 -3.47 -0.95 -0.34
CA LEU A 143 -2.19 -0.76 -1.02
C LEU A 143 -1.96 0.73 -1.26
N VAL A 144 -0.83 1.24 -0.81
CA VAL A 144 -0.34 2.57 -1.15
C VAL A 144 0.94 2.42 -1.98
N ILE A 145 0.92 2.92 -3.20
CA ILE A 145 2.09 3.01 -4.07
C ILE A 145 2.78 4.34 -3.75
N MET A 146 4.05 4.27 -3.37
CA MET A 146 4.85 5.44 -3.02
C MET A 146 6.02 5.52 -4.00
N PRO A 147 5.88 6.28 -5.11
CA PRO A 147 7.00 6.61 -5.96
C PRO A 147 8.07 7.37 -5.17
N LYS A 148 9.34 7.14 -5.48
CA LYS A 148 10.46 7.86 -4.90
C LYS A 148 11.37 8.38 -6.00
N ALA A 149 12.25 9.30 -5.61
CA ALA A 149 13.39 9.68 -6.45
C ALA A 149 14.26 8.45 -6.77
N ASN A 150 15.14 8.59 -7.77
CA ASN A 150 16.15 7.58 -8.13
C ASN A 150 15.57 6.25 -8.64
N ARG A 151 14.41 6.26 -9.30
CA ARG A 151 13.77 5.04 -9.86
C ARG A 151 13.47 3.99 -8.79
N GLU A 152 13.08 4.44 -7.61
CA GLU A 152 12.60 3.58 -6.54
C GLU A 152 11.08 3.67 -6.41
N MET A 153 10.48 2.56 -5.98
CA MET A 153 9.07 2.50 -5.63
C MET A 153 8.89 1.66 -4.37
N ASN A 154 8.06 2.15 -3.45
CA ASN A 154 7.68 1.41 -2.26
C ASN A 154 6.19 1.03 -2.34
N LEU A 155 5.90 -0.26 -2.14
CA LEU A 155 4.56 -0.80 -2.00
C LEU A 155 4.26 -0.87 -0.50
N CYS A 156 3.54 0.12 0.02
CA CYS A 156 3.14 0.13 1.42
C CYS A 156 1.80 -0.58 1.60
N LEU A 157 1.82 -1.66 2.40
CA LEU A 157 0.62 -2.32 2.89
C LEU A 157 0.19 -1.59 4.15
N THR A 158 -0.93 -0.88 4.11
CA THR A 158 -1.38 -0.02 5.21
C THR A 158 -2.69 -0.50 5.78
N TYR A 159 -2.73 -0.71 7.10
CA TYR A 159 -3.99 -0.89 7.82
C TYR A 159 -4.63 0.46 8.08
N ILE A 160 -5.90 0.58 7.74
CA ILE A 160 -6.72 1.77 7.94
C ILE A 160 -7.73 1.49 9.04
N ASN A 161 -8.03 2.52 9.83
CA ASN A 161 -9.04 2.43 10.87
C ASN A 161 -10.38 1.97 10.25
N PRO A 162 -10.94 0.83 10.69
CA PRO A 162 -12.19 0.30 10.16
C PRO A 162 -13.37 1.27 10.33
N ASP A 163 -13.31 2.18 11.30
CA ASP A 163 -14.37 3.15 11.56
C ASP A 163 -14.43 4.26 10.50
N GLN A 164 -13.43 4.36 9.61
CA GLN A 164 -13.53 5.20 8.42
C GLN A 164 -14.51 4.64 7.38
N TYR A 165 -14.95 3.39 7.53
CA TYR A 165 -15.90 2.73 6.64
C TYR A 165 -17.27 2.62 7.30
N GLU A 166 -18.26 3.34 6.77
CA GLU A 166 -19.61 3.40 7.33
C GLU A 166 -20.27 2.02 7.45
N SER A 167 -20.07 1.14 6.48
CA SER A 167 -20.60 -0.23 6.50
C SER A 167 -20.03 -1.06 7.64
N LEU A 168 -18.74 -0.91 7.96
CA LEU A 168 -18.09 -1.63 9.04
C LEU A 168 -18.50 -1.08 10.42
N ARG A 169 -18.68 0.23 10.53
CA ARG A 169 -19.24 0.85 11.74
C ARG A 169 -20.63 0.32 12.06
N LYS A 170 -21.53 0.34 11.09
CA LYS A 170 -22.89 -0.20 11.25
C LYS A 170 -22.87 -1.68 11.64
N ALA A 171 -21.96 -2.46 11.05
CA ALA A 171 -21.80 -3.87 11.37
C ALA A 171 -21.26 -4.11 12.80
N LYS A 172 -20.39 -3.24 13.32
CA LYS A 172 -19.95 -3.27 14.72
C LYS A 172 -21.08 -2.90 15.69
N GLU A 173 -21.82 -1.83 15.38
CA GLU A 173 -22.93 -1.35 16.20
C GLU A 173 -24.04 -2.42 16.33
N ALA A 174 -24.41 -3.08 15.23
CA ALA A 174 -25.42 -4.14 15.25
C ALA A 174 -25.03 -5.36 16.11
N LYS A 175 -23.74 -5.71 16.15
CA LYS A 175 -23.24 -6.82 16.97
C LYS A 175 -23.32 -6.49 18.46
N LYS A 176 -22.99 -5.24 18.83
CA LYS A 176 -23.07 -4.78 20.22
C LYS A 176 -24.50 -4.85 20.80
N SER A 177 -25.52 -4.63 19.97
CA SER A 177 -26.92 -4.69 20.39
C SER A 177 -27.51 -6.10 20.53
N THR A 178 -26.77 -7.15 20.15
CA THR A 178 -27.25 -8.54 20.22
C THR A 178 -26.68 -9.29 21.45
N ASP A 179 -25.65 -8.73 22.09
CA ASP A 179 -25.01 -9.27 23.30
C ASP A 179 -25.47 -8.57 24.61
N GLU A 180 -26.44 -7.66 24.54
CA GLU A 180 -27.19 -7.09 25.69
C GLU A 180 -28.56 -7.75 25.83
#